data_AF-A0A935B3R8-F1
#
_entry.id   AF-A0A935B3R8-F1
#
_cell.length_a   1.000
_cell.length_b   1.000
_cell.length_c   1.000
_cell.angle_alpha   90.00
_cell.angle_beta   90.00
_cell.angle_gamma   90.00
#
_symmetry.space_group_name_H-M   'P 1'
#
loop_
_entity.id
_entity.type
_entity.pdbx_description
1 polymer ?
#
loop_
_entity_poly.entity_id
_entity_poly.type
_entity_poly.pdbx_seq_one_letter_code
_entity_poly.pdbx_strand_id
1 'polypeptide(L)' 'MINTSRNEQAAMVKGGQAGGRFLEKIGKTDLATLSDAEWAGFVEHLITGYCDHLRELAADMSECPF' A
#
# COMPACT_ATOMS: atom_id res chain seq x y z
N MET A 1 11.16 4.90 14.95
CA MET A 1 10.58 3.83 14.13
C MET A 1 9.20 3.56 14.67
N ILE A 2 8.16 3.64 13.84
CA ILE A 2 6.77 3.35 14.27
C ILE A 2 6.69 1.85 14.52
N ASN A 3 6.21 1.46 15.71
CA ASN A 3 5.95 0.05 16.01
C ASN A 3 4.66 -0.37 15.32
N THR A 4 4.78 -1.17 14.27
CA THR A 4 3.67 -1.66 13.45
C THR A 4 3.44 -3.15 13.74
N SER A 5 2.18 -3.55 13.86
CA SER A 5 1.76 -4.94 13.97
C SER A 5 2.15 -5.76 12.73
N ARG A 6 2.10 -7.09 12.84
CA ARG A 6 2.37 -7.99 11.70
C ARG A 6 1.46 -7.70 10.52
N ASN A 7 0.17 -7.46 10.76
CA ASN A 7 -0.79 -7.16 9.71
C ASN A 7 -0.53 -5.81 9.05
N GLU A 8 -0.14 -4.79 9.82
CA GLU A 8 0.27 -3.50 9.24
C GLU A 8 1.53 -3.66 8.38
N GLN A 9 2.52 -4.46 8.81
CA GLN A 9 3.72 -4.73 8.00
C GLN A 9 3.37 -5.47 6.69
N ALA A 10 2.51 -6.47 6.74
CA ALA A 10 2.05 -7.20 5.55
C ALA A 10 1.26 -6.29 4.59
N ALA A 11 0.35 -5.48 5.14
CA ALA A 11 -0.40 -4.48 4.38
C ALA A 11 0.51 -3.43 3.74
N MET A 12 1.57 -2.97 4.41
CA MET A 12 2.56 -2.05 3.84
C MET A 12 3.23 -2.62 2.59
N VAL A 13 3.57 -3.90 2.61
CA VAL A 13 4.15 -4.57 1.42
C VAL A 13 3.17 -4.57 0.26
N LYS A 14 1.89 -4.89 0.49
CA LYS A 14 0.87 -4.89 -0.58
C LYS A 14 0.56 -3.49 -1.10
N GLY A 15 0.45 -2.50 -0.23
CA GLY A 15 0.30 -1.09 -0.61
C GLY A 15 1.48 -0.60 -1.46
N GLY A 16 2.72 -0.88 -1.03
CA GLY A 16 3.92 -0.56 -1.79
C GLY A 16 3.95 -1.20 -3.18
N GLN A 17 3.54 -2.47 -3.30
CA GLN A 17 3.41 -3.15 -4.59
C GLN A 17 2.34 -2.51 -5.50
N ALA A 18 1.21 -2.07 -4.93
CA ALA A 18 0.16 -1.40 -5.69
C ALA A 18 0.63 -0.04 -6.23
N GLY A 19 1.29 0.76 -5.40
CA GLY A 19 1.93 2.02 -5.82
C GLY A 19 3.02 1.78 -6.86
N GLY A 20 3.88 0.76 -6.68
CA GLY A 20 4.91 0.38 -7.63
C GLY A 20 4.36 0.02 -9.02
N ARG A 21 3.28 -0.77 -9.08
CA ARG A 21 2.60 -1.08 -10.35
C ARG A 21 2.04 0.15 -11.04
N PHE A 22 1.55 1.14 -10.29
CA PHE A 22 1.10 2.40 -10.86
C PHE A 22 2.27 3.19 -11.47
N LEU A 23 3.39 3.29 -10.76
CA LEU A 23 4.62 3.92 -11.23
C LEU A 23 5.17 3.26 -12.51
N GLU A 24 5.20 1.93 -12.55
CA GLU A 24 5.56 1.15 -13.74
C GLU A 24 4.65 1.46 -14.92
N LYS A 25 3.33 1.54 -14.68
CA LYS A 25 2.34 1.85 -15.73
C LYS A 25 2.53 3.24 -16.34
N ILE A 26 2.92 4.23 -15.55
CA ILE A 26 3.21 5.60 -16.04
C ILE A 26 4.67 5.77 -16.48
N GLY A 27 5.50 4.73 -16.37
CA GLY A 27 6.89 4.73 -16.79
C GLY A 27 7.82 5.64 -15.96
N LYS A 28 7.48 5.91 -14.70
CA LYS A 28 8.27 6.78 -13.81
C LYS A 28 8.67 6.04 -12.55
N THR A 29 9.89 6.28 -12.07
CA THR A 29 10.42 5.70 -10.83
C THR A 29 10.91 6.76 -9.85
N ASP A 30 11.30 7.95 -10.34
CA ASP A 30 11.65 9.09 -9.51
C ASP A 30 10.39 9.88 -9.11
N LEU A 31 10.03 9.77 -7.84
CA LEU A 31 8.85 10.44 -7.27
C LEU A 31 8.92 11.96 -7.37
N ALA A 32 10.12 12.56 -7.42
CA ALA A 32 10.28 14.01 -7.56
C ALA A 32 9.87 14.53 -8.96
N THR A 33 9.73 13.64 -9.94
CA THR A 33 9.33 13.97 -11.32
C THR A 33 7.83 13.81 -11.58
N LEU A 34 7.07 13.40 -10.55
CA LEU A 34 5.63 13.28 -10.66
C LEU A 34 5.00 14.68 -10.65
N SER A 35 4.05 14.89 -11.54
CA SER A 35 3.06 15.97 -11.41
C SER A 35 2.15 15.71 -10.21
N ASP A 36 1.43 16.73 -9.76
CA ASP A 36 0.48 16.60 -8.64
C ASP A 36 -0.57 15.51 -8.89
N ALA A 37 -1.04 15.36 -10.13
CA ALA A 37 -2.00 14.34 -10.51
C ALA A 37 -1.41 12.92 -10.46
N GLU A 38 -0.16 12.75 -10.91
CA GLU A 38 0.54 11.46 -10.84
C GLU A 38 0.89 11.10 -9.39
N TRP A 39 1.27 12.09 -8.58
CA TRP A 39 1.51 11.90 -7.15
C TRP A 39 0.23 11.46 -6.42
N ALA A 40 -0.88 12.16 -6.67
CA ALA A 40 -2.18 11.79 -6.11
C ALA A 40 -2.58 10.36 -6.50
N GLY A 41 -2.42 10.01 -7.77
CA GLY A 41 -2.68 8.65 -8.26
C GLY A 41 -1.79 7.60 -7.60
N PHE A 42 -0.49 7.88 -7.43
CA PHE A 42 0.44 6.99 -6.73
C PHE A 42 0.01 6.76 -5.27
N VAL A 43 -0.29 7.83 -4.53
CA VAL A 43 -0.72 7.75 -3.13
C VAL A 43 -2.06 7.00 -3.03
N GLU A 44 -3.00 7.26 -3.93
CA GLU A 44 -4.28 6.56 -3.97
C GLU A 44 -4.09 5.04 -4.13
N HIS A 45 -3.27 4.59 -5.08
CA HIS A 45 -3.02 3.16 -5.29
C HIS A 45 -2.31 2.54 -4.09
N LEU A 46 -1.35 3.26 -3.50
CA LEU A 46 -0.60 2.81 -2.33
C LEU A 46 -1.51 2.63 -1.11
N ILE A 47 -2.30 3.65 -0.77
CA ILE A 47 -3.17 3.64 0.41
C ILE A 47 -4.36 2.69 0.21
N THR A 48 -4.92 2.63 -0.98
CA THR A 48 -5.99 1.67 -1.30
C THR A 48 -5.49 0.23 -1.13
N GLY A 49 -4.33 -0.10 -1.74
CA GLY A 49 -3.75 -1.45 -1.61
C GLY A 49 -3.38 -1.83 -0.19
N TYR A 50 -2.93 -0.85 0.62
CA TYR A 50 -2.70 -1.05 2.05
C TYR A 50 -4.01 -1.36 2.79
N CYS A 51 -5.03 -0.50 2.65
CA CYS A 51 -6.30 -0.63 3.36
C CYS A 51 -7.06 -1.90 2.98
N ASP A 52 -7.06 -2.26 1.69
CA ASP A 52 -7.73 -3.46 1.21
C ASP A 52 -7.10 -4.71 1.81
N HIS A 53 -5.77 -4.81 1.80
CA HIS A 53 -5.11 -5.96 2.41
C HIS A 53 -5.25 -5.99 3.93
N LEU A 54 -5.25 -4.84 4.60
CA LEU A 54 -5.50 -4.79 6.04
C LEU A 54 -6.91 -5.30 6.39
N ARG A 55 -7.92 -4.99 5.56
CA ARG A 55 -9.28 -5.51 5.71
C ARG A 55 -9.35 -7.02 5.47
N GLU A 56 -8.63 -7.53 4.48
CA GLU A 56 -8.53 -8.97 4.22
C GLU A 56 -7.93 -9.71 5.42
N LEU A 57 -6.83 -9.21 5.96
CA LEU A 57 -6.16 -9.80 7.14
C LEU A 57 -7.01 -9.70 8.39
N ALA A 58 -7.75 -8.61 8.59
CA ALA A 58 -8.68 -8.47 9.72
C ALA A 58 -9.90 -9.40 9.60
N ALA A 59 -10.32 -9.75 8.38
CA ALA A 59 -11.39 -10.72 8.14
C ALA A 59 -10.89 -12.17 8.30
N ASP A 60 -9.59 -12.41 8.15
CA ASP A 60 -8.95 -13.69 8.44
C ASP A 60 -8.77 -13.86 9.95
N MET A 61 -9.73 -14.55 10.58
CA MET A 61 -9.77 -14.84 12.01
C MET A 61 -8.60 -15.74 12.50
N SER A 62 -7.69 -16.19 11.63
CA SER A 62 -6.53 -17.01 12.03
C SER A 62 -5.54 -16.30 12.96
N GLU A 63 -5.55 -14.96 13.00
CA GLU A 63 -4.74 -14.16 13.93
C GLU A 63 -5.53 -13.57 15.11
N CYS A 64 -6.84 -13.86 15.25
CA CYS A 64 -7.63 -13.47 16.42
C CYS A 64 -7.72 -14.63 17.42
N PRO A 65 -6.89 -14.69 18.48
CA PRO A 65 -7.08 -15.64 19.56
C PRO A 65 -8.27 -15.14 20.39
N PHE A 66 -9.45 -15.73 20.19
CA PHE A 66 -10.45 -15.79 21.24
C PHE A 66 -10.20 -17.06 22.06
#